data_AF-A0A511XPT3-F1
#
_entry.id   AF-A0A511XPT3-F1
#
_cell.length_a   1.000
_cell.length_b   1.000
_cell.length_c   1.000
_cell.angle_alpha   90.00
_cell.angle_beta   90.00
_cell.angle_gamma   90.00
#
_symmetry.space_group_name_H-M   'P 1'
#
loop_
_entity.id
_entity.type
_entity.pdbx_description
1 polymer ?
#
loop_
_entity_poly.entity_id
_entity_poly.type
_entity_poly.pdbx_seq_one_letter_code
_entity_poly.pdbx_strand_id
1 'polypeptide(L)'
;MLTGEAFAPRLGLTVSDLHDVEQAHAILVLPESSPREARYPARQINATGQPFPALPALFDALGDSGWTIHRFLMQSHPELAGQTALQALRHGREALVVRLARSIAEGTFA
;
A
#
# COMPACT_ATOMS: atom_id res chain seq x y z
N MET A 1 -9.78 1.25 9.31
CA MET A 1 -9.14 0.03 8.75
C MET A 1 -10.19 -1.06 8.71
N LEU A 2 -10.04 -2.06 7.84
CA LEU A 2 -10.97 -3.18 7.69
C LEU A 2 -10.35 -4.46 8.25
N THR A 3 -11.18 -5.40 8.70
CA THR A 3 -10.77 -6.79 8.92
C THR A 3 -10.69 -7.53 7.58
N GLY A 4 -10.06 -8.71 7.54
CA GLY A 4 -10.04 -9.54 6.34
C GLY A 4 -11.45 -9.89 5.84
N GLU A 5 -12.35 -10.22 6.77
CA GLU A 5 -13.77 -10.48 6.49
C GLU A 5 -14.49 -9.32 5.81
N ALA A 6 -14.13 -8.08 6.15
CA ALA A 6 -14.72 -6.88 5.55
C ALA A 6 -13.98 -6.39 4.31
N PHE A 7 -12.71 -6.79 4.13
CA PHE A 7 -11.85 -6.36 3.03
C PHE A 7 -11.98 -7.27 1.81
N ALA A 8 -11.94 -8.60 1.98
CA ALA A 8 -11.97 -9.56 0.88
C ALA A 8 -13.18 -9.37 -0.04
N PRO A 9 -14.42 -9.20 0.48
CA PRO A 9 -15.60 -9.00 -0.38
C PRO A 9 -15.52 -7.74 -1.24
N ARG A 10 -14.73 -6.72 -0.86
CA ARG A 10 -14.54 -5.51 -1.66
C ARG A 10 -13.72 -5.75 -2.91
N LEU A 11 -12.89 -6.79 -2.91
CA LEU A 11 -12.07 -7.20 -4.05
C LEU A 11 -12.74 -8.34 -4.84
N GLY A 12 -13.94 -8.78 -4.45
CA GLY A 12 -14.57 -9.97 -5.01
C GLY A 12 -13.85 -11.27 -4.61
N LEU A 13 -13.11 -11.25 -3.50
CA LEU A 13 -12.30 -12.36 -2.99
C LEU A 13 -12.90 -12.94 -1.71
N THR A 14 -12.49 -14.17 -1.37
CA THR A 14 -12.70 -14.75 -0.05
C THR A 14 -11.57 -14.38 0.91
N VAL A 15 -11.79 -14.56 2.22
CA VAL A 15 -10.73 -14.35 3.22
C VAL A 15 -9.55 -15.30 2.99
N SER A 16 -9.80 -16.51 2.48
CA SER A 16 -8.75 -17.47 2.14
C SER A 16 -7.86 -16.98 0.99
N ASP A 17 -8.44 -16.33 -0.02
CA ASP A 17 -7.69 -15.79 -1.16
C ASP A 17 -6.79 -14.61 -0.77
N LEU A 18 -7.06 -13.95 0.38
CA LEU A 18 -6.23 -12.84 0.86
C LEU A 18 -4.77 -13.26 1.08
N HIS A 19 -4.54 -14.51 1.48
CA HIS A 19 -3.18 -14.99 1.71
C HIS A 19 -2.32 -14.92 0.45
N ASP A 20 -2.86 -15.34 -0.70
CA ASP A 20 -2.12 -15.37 -1.97
C ASP A 20 -1.80 -13.94 -2.44
N VAL A 21 -2.75 -13.01 -2.31
CA VAL A 21 -2.53 -11.61 -2.69
C VAL A 21 -1.65 -10.84 -1.69
N GLU A 22 -1.59 -11.26 -0.43
CA GLU A 22 -0.61 -10.76 0.55
C GLU A 22 0.80 -11.20 0.19
N GLN A 23 1.00 -12.49 -0.10
CA GLN A 23 2.30 -13.02 -0.52
C GLN A 23 2.78 -12.40 -1.83
N ALA A 24 1.86 -12.04 -2.72
CA ALA A 24 2.18 -11.32 -3.95
C ALA A 24 2.41 -9.81 -3.76
N HIS A 25 2.33 -9.28 -2.54
CA HIS A 25 2.38 -7.84 -2.23
C HIS A 25 1.37 -7.00 -3.02
N ALA A 26 0.29 -7.62 -3.50
CA ALA A 26 -0.76 -6.97 -4.25
C ALA A 26 -1.71 -6.17 -3.34
N ILE A 27 -1.67 -6.43 -2.03
CA ILE A 27 -2.41 -5.68 -1.02
C ILE A 27 -1.51 -5.30 0.16
N LEU A 28 -1.91 -4.22 0.83
CA LEU A 28 -1.33 -3.73 2.06
C LEU A 28 -2.07 -4.33 3.26
N VAL A 29 -1.34 -5.08 4.07
CA VAL A 29 -1.78 -5.58 5.36
C VAL A 29 -0.95 -4.93 6.47
N LEU A 30 -1.61 -4.49 7.54
CA LEU A 30 -0.96 -4.01 8.76
C LEU A 30 -1.05 -5.13 9.79
N PRO A 31 0.06 -5.85 10.04
CA PRO A 31 0.08 -6.86 11.09
C PRO A 31 -0.09 -6.16 12.45
N GLU A 32 -0.92 -6.77 13.29
CA GLU A 32 -1.09 -6.43 14.70
C GLU A 32 -0.44 -7.55 15.55
N SER A 33 -0.76 -7.62 16.84
CA SER A 33 -0.24 -8.63 17.77
C SER A 33 -0.58 -10.08 17.36
N SER A 34 -1.58 -10.30 16.50
CA SER A 34 -1.88 -11.61 15.93
C SER A 34 -2.37 -11.55 14.47
N PRO A 35 -2.24 -12.63 13.68
CA PRO A 35 -2.74 -12.67 12.30
C PRO A 35 -4.25 -12.41 12.16
N ARG A 36 -5.05 -12.83 13.15
CA ARG A 36 -6.50 -12.57 13.18
C ARG A 36 -6.84 -11.09 13.43
N GLU A 37 -5.89 -10.35 13.98
CA GLU A 37 -6.00 -8.92 14.22
C GLU A 37 -5.45 -8.09 13.07
N ALA A 38 -4.95 -8.71 12.00
CA ALA A 38 -4.49 -8.01 10.81
C ALA A 38 -5.54 -7.00 10.31
N ARG A 39 -5.04 -5.85 9.86
CA ARG A 39 -5.86 -4.72 9.41
C ARG A 39 -5.51 -4.33 7.98
N TYR A 40 -6.54 -4.14 7.17
CA TYR A 40 -6.42 -3.77 5.77
C TYR A 40 -6.86 -2.31 5.59
N PRO A 41 -5.95 -1.40 5.18
CA PRO A 41 -6.33 -0.04 4.89
C PRO A 41 -7.21 0.05 3.65
N ALA A 42 -8.50 0.35 3.81
CA ALA A 42 -9.43 0.51 2.69
C ALA A 42 -8.97 1.54 1.64
N ARG A 43 -8.14 2.51 2.04
CA ARG A 43 -7.61 3.56 1.17
C ARG A 43 -6.67 3.04 0.09
N GLN A 44 -6.17 1.81 0.18
CA GLN A 44 -5.33 1.18 -0.84
C GLN A 44 -6.10 0.80 -2.12
N ILE A 45 -7.43 0.84 -2.09
CA ILE A 45 -8.30 0.55 -3.22
C ILE A 45 -8.49 1.84 -4.02
N ASN A 46 -8.27 1.76 -5.33
CA ASN A 46 -8.41 2.85 -6.28
C ASN A 46 -9.89 3.08 -6.67
N ALA A 47 -10.14 4.01 -7.59
CA ALA A 47 -11.49 4.30 -8.06
C ALA A 47 -12.17 3.16 -8.84
N THR A 48 -11.39 2.21 -9.39
CA THR A 48 -11.90 1.05 -10.11
C THR A 48 -12.23 -0.13 -9.19
N GLY A 49 -12.05 0.02 -7.88
CA GLY A 49 -12.30 -1.05 -6.91
C GLY A 49 -11.14 -2.04 -6.78
N GLN A 50 -9.98 -1.76 -7.38
CA GLN A 50 -8.80 -2.62 -7.31
C GLN A 50 -7.71 -2.01 -6.40
N PRO A 51 -6.84 -2.81 -5.77
CA PRO A 51 -5.66 -2.30 -5.10
C PRO A 51 -4.77 -1.50 -6.07
N PHE A 52 -4.04 -0.50 -5.57
CA PHE A 52 -3.11 0.24 -6.42
C PHE A 52 -2.04 -0.71 -7.00
N PRO A 53 -1.83 -0.73 -8.33
CA PRO A 53 -0.86 -1.62 -8.97
C PRO A 53 0.60 -1.28 -8.59
N ALA A 54 0.82 -0.12 -7.99
CA ALA A 54 2.13 0.29 -7.48
C ALA A 54 2.54 -0.47 -6.20
N LEU A 55 1.63 -1.15 -5.49
CA LEU A 55 1.92 -1.77 -4.20
C LEU A 55 3.10 -2.76 -4.24
N PRO A 56 3.18 -3.73 -5.18
CA PRO A 56 4.35 -4.63 -5.24
C PRO A 56 5.67 -3.86 -5.38
N ALA A 57 5.72 -2.87 -6.27
CA ALA A 57 6.93 -2.06 -6.47
C ALA A 57 7.29 -1.19 -5.26
N LEU A 58 6.32 -0.83 -4.42
CA LEU A 58 6.57 -0.13 -3.16
C LEU A 58 7.14 -1.06 -2.09
N PHE A 59 6.63 -2.29 -2.00
CA PHE A 59 7.22 -3.33 -1.16
C PHE A 59 8.64 -3.68 -1.60
N ASP A 60 8.89 -3.84 -2.90
CA ASP A 60 10.24 -4.07 -3.44
C ASP A 60 11.22 -2.95 -3.07
N ALA A 61 10.75 -1.70 -3.04
CA ALA A 61 11.58 -0.54 -2.75
C ALA A 61 11.82 -0.31 -1.26
N LEU A 62 10.77 -0.41 -0.43
CA LEU A 62 10.80 0.00 0.97
C LEU A 62 10.85 -1.18 1.96
N GLY A 63 10.79 -2.41 1.43
CA GLY A 63 10.75 -3.67 2.17
C GLY A 63 9.35 -4.13 2.56
N ASP A 64 9.29 -5.35 3.13
CA ASP A 64 8.06 -6.13 3.38
C ASP A 64 7.19 -5.61 4.55
N SER A 65 7.58 -4.52 5.19
CA SER A 65 6.84 -3.95 6.32
C SER A 65 5.64 -3.14 5.84
N GLY A 66 4.44 -3.70 5.98
CA GLY A 66 3.19 -2.98 5.69
C GLY A 66 3.06 -1.65 6.46
N TRP A 67 3.58 -1.56 7.68
CA TRP A 67 3.62 -0.29 8.41
C TRP A 67 4.51 0.77 7.75
N THR A 68 5.64 0.36 7.16
CA THR A 68 6.52 1.25 6.40
C THR A 68 5.80 1.79 5.16
N ILE A 69 5.18 0.91 4.37
CA ILE A 69 4.41 1.30 3.18
C ILE A 69 3.25 2.23 3.59
N HIS A 70 2.53 1.89 4.65
CA HIS A 70 1.43 2.71 5.14
C HIS A 70 1.88 4.12 5.53
N ARG A 71 2.98 4.24 6.27
CA ARG A 71 3.53 5.54 6.68
C ARG A 71 3.95 6.35 5.46
N PHE A 72 4.66 5.74 4.52
CA PHE A 72 5.06 6.36 3.26
C PHE A 72 3.85 6.89 2.48
N LEU A 73 2.76 6.12 2.39
CA LEU A 73 1.54 6.53 1.71
C LEU A 73 0.81 7.70 2.38
N MET A 74 0.88 7.78 3.70
CA MET A 74 0.14 8.77 4.49
C MET A 74 0.91 10.07 4.75
N GLN A 75 2.24 10.05 4.70
CA GLN A 75 3.04 11.26 4.88
C GLN A 75 3.06 12.12 3.61
N SER A 76 3.14 13.44 3.79
CA SER A 76 3.37 14.38 2.69
C SER A 76 4.84 14.36 2.27
N HIS A 77 5.09 14.51 0.98
CA HIS A 77 6.44 14.53 0.41
C HIS A 77 6.64 15.79 -0.44
N PRO A 78 7.70 16.57 -0.22
CA PRO A 78 8.03 17.74 -1.06
C PRO A 78 8.10 17.41 -2.56
N GLU A 79 8.65 16.25 -2.91
CA GLU A 79 8.81 15.72 -4.27
C GLU A 79 7.46 15.42 -4.95
N LEU A 80 6.38 15.32 -4.16
CA LEU A 80 5.00 15.18 -4.62
C LEU A 80 4.25 16.52 -4.62
N ALA A 81 4.96 17.64 -4.62
CA ALA A 81 4.40 18.99 -4.44
C ALA A 81 3.66 19.13 -3.08
N GLY A 82 4.23 18.54 -2.02
CA GLY A 82 3.67 18.55 -0.67
C GLY A 82 2.46 17.63 -0.47
N GLN A 83 2.06 16.88 -1.50
CA GLN A 83 0.97 15.90 -1.41
C GLN A 83 1.45 14.59 -0.79
N THR A 84 0.51 13.81 -0.30
CA THR A 84 0.79 12.44 0.15
C THR A 84 0.98 11.50 -1.03
N ALA A 85 1.75 10.44 -0.84
CA ALA A 85 1.91 9.41 -1.88
C ALA A 85 0.55 8.76 -2.24
N LEU A 86 -0.36 8.61 -1.29
CA LEU A 86 -1.72 8.16 -1.56
C LEU A 86 -2.49 9.10 -2.50
N GLN A 87 -2.39 10.41 -2.31
CA GLN A 87 -3.02 11.38 -3.22
C GLN A 87 -2.41 11.31 -4.61
N ALA A 88 -1.08 11.21 -4.70
CA ALA A 88 -0.40 11.06 -5.97
C ALA A 88 -0.84 9.78 -6.72
N LEU A 89 -1.00 8.64 -6.03
CA LEU A 89 -1.56 7.41 -6.62
C LEU A 89 -2.98 7.61 -7.13
N ARG A 90 -3.84 8.29 -6.37
CA ARG A 90 -5.22 8.60 -6.82
C ARG A 90 -5.27 9.50 -8.05
N HIS A 91 -4.23 10.29 -8.29
CA HIS A 91 -4.08 11.13 -9.47
C HIS A 91 -3.35 10.44 -10.63
N GLY A 92 -3.12 9.12 -10.57
CA GLY A 92 -2.46 8.38 -11.66
C GLY A 92 -0.97 8.71 -11.79
N ARG A 93 -0.31 9.08 -10.68
CA ARG A 93 1.14 9.38 -10.65
C ARG A 93 1.95 8.23 -10.05
N GLU A 94 1.60 6.99 -10.37
CA GLU A 94 2.21 5.76 -9.82
C GLU A 94 3.72 5.70 -10.05
N ALA A 95 4.17 5.97 -11.28
CA ALA A 95 5.59 5.93 -11.63
C ALA A 95 6.42 6.92 -10.79
N LEU A 96 5.85 8.09 -10.48
CA LEU A 96 6.50 9.10 -9.66
C LEU A 96 6.59 8.65 -8.20
N VAL A 97 5.50 8.07 -7.66
CA VAL A 97 5.46 7.52 -6.30
C VAL A 97 6.47 6.39 -6.10
N VAL A 98 6.56 5.45 -7.05
CA VAL A 98 7.52 4.33 -6.99
C VAL A 98 8.96 4.83 -7.06
N ARG A 99 9.25 5.80 -7.94
CA ARG A 99 10.59 6.40 -8.02
C ARG A 99 10.99 7.09 -6.72
N LEU A 100 10.06 7.82 -6.09
CA LEU A 100 10.31 8.44 -4.79
C LEU A 100 10.62 7.39 -3.71
N ALA A 101 9.85 6.31 -3.66
CA ALA A 101 10.07 5.22 -2.71
C ALA A 101 11.47 4.61 -2.85
N ARG A 102 11.92 4.31 -4.07
CA ARG A 102 13.28 3.81 -4.34
C ARG A 102 14.35 4.81 -3.90
N SER A 103 14.14 6.08 -4.22
CA SER A 103 15.10 7.11 -3.87
C SER A 103 15.25 7.34 -2.36
N ILE A 104 14.17 7.15 -1.59
CA ILE A 104 14.20 7.16 -0.13
C ILE A 104 14.97 5.93 0.38
N ALA A 105 14.72 4.76 -0.19
CA ALA A 105 15.42 3.53 0.19
C ALA A 105 16.93 3.58 -0.09
N GLU A 106 17.31 4.24 -1.19
CA GLU A 106 18.71 4.49 -1.58
C GLU A 106 19.36 5.64 -0.77
N GLY A 107 18.59 6.36 0.06
CA GLY A 107 19.09 7.51 0.83
C GLY A 107 19.43 8.74 -0.02
N THR A 108 18.88 8.84 -1.24
CA THR A 108 19.20 9.91 -2.20
C THR A 108 18.37 11.18 -1.95
N PHE A 109 17.22 11.07 -1.27
CA PHE A 109 16.45 12.23 -0.78
C PHE A 109 16.13 12.05 0.72
N ALA A 110 16.62 12.98 1.54
CA ALA A 110 16.30 13.18 2.96
C ALA A 110 16.44 14.66 3.32
#